data_AF-A0A538Q7I6-F1
#
_entry.id   AF-A0A538Q7I6-F1
#
_cell.length_a   1.000
_cell.length_b   1.000
_cell.length_c   1.000
_cell.angle_alpha   90.00
_cell.angle_beta   90.00
_cell.angle_gamma   90.00
#
_symmetry.space_group_name_H-M   'P 1'
#
loop_
_entity.id
_entity.type
_entity.pdbx_description
1 polymer ?
#
loop_
_entity_poly.entity_id
_entity_poly.type
_entity_poly.pdbx_seq_one_letter_code
_entity_poly.pdbx_strand_id
1 'polypeptide(L)'
;MPLHRLAKQYERLGIPMSRSTLIDLFHATAEKLAPLSQRMLELVRGREIVQADETSLVMQKPFRRGFVWTFLTDEIIAYRFAPDPSGDTPLAVLGGTQGTLVVDAYTGYNRVTDGDGRSRSSCLAHYLE
;
A
#
# COMPACT_ATOMS: atom_id res chain seq x y z
N MET A 1 -15.89 3.02 -2.35
CA MET A 1 -17.35 2.76 -2.46
C MET A 1 -17.58 1.32 -2.93
N PRO A 2 -18.40 0.49 -2.25
CA PRO A 2 -18.71 -0.88 -2.67
C PRO A 2 -19.40 -0.95 -4.06
N LEU A 3 -19.02 -1.94 -4.88
CA LEU A 3 -19.52 -2.09 -6.26
C LEU A 3 -21.04 -2.26 -6.36
N HIS A 4 -21.69 -2.87 -5.36
CA HIS A 4 -23.15 -2.98 -5.34
C HIS A 4 -23.85 -1.60 -5.18
N ARG A 5 -23.21 -0.66 -4.49
CA ARG A 5 -23.73 0.72 -4.38
C ARG A 5 -23.54 1.46 -5.69
N LEU A 6 -22.41 1.23 -6.36
CA LEU A 6 -22.13 1.79 -7.68
C LEU A 6 -23.13 1.28 -8.74
N ALA A 7 -23.45 -0.03 -8.74
CA ALA A 7 -24.47 -0.60 -9.62
C ALA A 7 -25.84 0.10 -9.46
N LYS A 8 -26.29 0.30 -8.21
CA LYS A 8 -27.53 1.01 -7.90
C LYS A 8 -27.50 2.47 -8.35
N GLN A 9 -26.34 3.13 -8.32
CA GLN A 9 -26.20 4.50 -8.82
C GLN A 9 -26.35 4.55 -10.34
N TYR A 10 -25.69 3.64 -11.06
CA TYR A 10 -25.81 3.56 -12.51
C TYR A 10 -27.23 3.22 -12.98
N GLU A 11 -27.92 2.33 -12.28
CA GLU A 11 -29.34 2.04 -12.52
C GLU A 11 -30.22 3.29 -12.39
N ARG A 12 -30.00 4.12 -11.37
CA ARG A 12 -30.72 5.40 -11.19
C ARG A 12 -30.41 6.42 -12.29
N LEU A 13 -29.26 6.30 -12.94
CA LEU A 13 -28.87 7.12 -14.09
C LEU A 13 -29.41 6.57 -15.42
N GLY A 14 -30.20 5.48 -15.40
CA GLY A 14 -30.72 4.84 -16.61
C GLY A 14 -29.70 3.98 -17.35
N ILE A 15 -28.57 3.65 -16.73
CA ILE A 15 -27.49 2.84 -17.30
C ILE A 15 -27.40 1.54 -16.48
N PRO A 16 -28.28 0.54 -16.71
CA PRO A 16 -28.26 -0.68 -15.93
C PRO A 16 -26.94 -1.43 -16.14
N MET A 17 -26.17 -1.63 -15.07
CA MET A 17 -24.95 -2.43 -15.08
C MET A 17 -25.00 -3.51 -14.01
N SER A 18 -24.70 -4.73 -14.42
CA SER A 18 -24.60 -5.86 -13.51
C SER A 18 -23.39 -5.70 -12.58
N ARG A 19 -23.47 -6.29 -11.38
CA ARG A 19 -22.34 -6.32 -10.44
C ARG A 19 -21.12 -7.04 -11.03
N SER A 20 -21.32 -8.12 -11.78
CA SER A 20 -20.23 -8.86 -12.43
C SER A 20 -19.51 -7.98 -13.46
N THR A 21 -20.24 -7.25 -14.31
CA THR A 21 -19.64 -6.31 -15.26
C THR A 21 -18.77 -5.26 -14.57
N LEU A 22 -19.23 -4.71 -13.45
CA LEU A 22 -18.44 -3.75 -12.66
C LEU A 22 -17.19 -4.37 -12.03
N ILE A 23 -17.26 -5.63 -11.59
CA ILE A 23 -16.11 -6.38 -11.07
C ILE A 23 -15.09 -6.60 -12.19
N ASP A 24 -15.53 -7.03 -13.37
CA ASP A 24 -14.65 -7.28 -14.52
C ASP A 24 -13.94 -6.01 -14.97
N LEU A 25 -14.67 -4.89 -15.04
CA LEU A 25 -14.10 -3.58 -15.36
C LEU A 25 -13.10 -3.10 -14.30
N PHE A 26 -13.39 -3.33 -13.02
CA PHE A 26 -12.50 -2.98 -11.93
C PHE A 26 -11.18 -3.75 -12.05
N HIS A 27 -11.23 -5.06 -12.29
CA HIS A 27 -10.03 -5.88 -12.48
C HIS A 27 -9.25 -5.49 -13.74
N ALA A 28 -9.92 -5.31 -14.88
CA ALA A 28 -9.27 -4.89 -16.12
C ALA A 28 -8.58 -3.52 -15.98
N THR A 29 -9.17 -2.61 -15.22
CA THR A 29 -8.56 -1.30 -14.91
C THR A 29 -7.34 -1.48 -13.99
N ALA A 30 -7.46 -2.30 -12.94
CA ALA A 30 -6.36 -2.58 -12.02
C ALA A 30 -5.14 -3.20 -12.74
N GLU A 31 -5.37 -4.14 -13.66
CA GLU A 31 -4.31 -4.75 -14.48
C GLU A 31 -3.58 -3.71 -15.34
N LYS A 32 -4.33 -2.80 -15.99
CA LYS A 32 -3.74 -1.73 -16.82
C LYS A 32 -2.96 -0.71 -16.00
N LEU A 33 -3.37 -0.48 -14.74
CA LEU A 33 -2.69 0.46 -13.82
C LEU A 33 -1.55 -0.18 -13.04
N ALA A 34 -1.40 -1.51 -13.06
CA ALA A 34 -0.35 -2.21 -12.33
C ALA A 34 1.08 -1.69 -12.62
N PRO A 35 1.46 -1.36 -13.87
CA PRO A 35 2.77 -0.78 -14.16
C PRO A 35 3.00 0.58 -13.50
N LEU A 36 1.93 1.40 -13.36
CA LEU A 36 2.02 2.69 -12.68
C LEU A 36 2.23 2.51 -11.18
N SER A 37 1.50 1.58 -10.57
CA SER A 37 1.71 1.22 -9.15
C SER A 37 3.14 0.76 -8.88
N GLN A 38 3.65 -0.13 -9.73
CA GLN A 38 5.03 -0.60 -9.65
C GLN A 38 6.04 0.54 -9.83
N ARG A 39 5.80 1.43 -10.80
CA ARG A 39 6.66 2.59 -11.02
C ARG A 39 6.68 3.56 -9.84
N MET A 40 5.54 3.78 -9.18
CA MET A 40 5.49 4.60 -7.97
C MET A 40 6.34 4.02 -6.85
N LEU A 41 6.30 2.70 -6.63
CA LEU A 41 7.15 2.01 -5.65
C LEU A 41 8.65 2.18 -5.97
N GLU A 42 9.03 2.09 -7.25
CA GLU A 42 10.41 2.33 -7.69
C GLU A 42 10.86 3.78 -7.47
N LEU A 43 9.99 4.75 -7.73
CA LEU A 43 10.30 6.17 -7.52
C LEU A 43 10.46 6.47 -6.03
N VAL A 44 9.59 5.91 -5.18
CA VAL A 44 9.71 6.02 -3.71
C VAL A 44 11.03 5.44 -3.21
N ARG A 45 11.44 4.28 -3.74
CA ARG A 45 12.70 3.62 -3.40
C ARG A 45 13.92 4.54 -3.57
N GLY A 46 13.89 5.45 -4.55
CA GLY A 46 14.98 6.39 -4.83
C GLY A 46 14.97 7.68 -4.00
N ARG A 47 13.96 7.91 -3.16
CA ARG A 47 13.88 9.15 -2.36
C ARG A 47 14.70 9.05 -1.08
N GLU A 48 15.24 10.18 -0.64
CA GLU A 48 16.05 10.30 0.58
C GLU A 48 15.20 10.07 1.84
N ILE A 49 14.02 10.68 1.92
CA ILE A 49 13.10 10.50 3.04
C ILE A 49 11.88 9.71 2.57
N VAL A 50 11.61 8.59 3.24
CA VAL A 50 10.41 7.78 3.02
C VAL A 50 9.72 7.59 4.36
N GLN A 51 8.42 7.87 4.41
CA GLN A 51 7.55 7.49 5.51
C GLN A 51 6.88 6.15 5.15
N ALA A 52 6.75 5.24 6.10
CA ALA A 52 6.02 3.99 5.88
C ALA A 52 5.07 3.68 7.04
N ASP A 53 3.95 3.06 6.68
CA ASP A 53 2.91 2.61 7.61
C ASP A 53 2.23 1.34 7.08
N GLU A 54 1.70 0.50 7.97
CA GLU A 54 0.97 -0.71 7.63
C GLU A 54 -0.42 -0.75 8.27
N THR A 55 -1.45 -0.73 7.44
CA THR A 55 -2.84 -0.80 7.92
C THR A 55 -3.40 -2.21 7.72
N SER A 56 -3.91 -2.82 8.79
CA SER A 56 -4.56 -4.13 8.72
C SER A 56 -5.98 -4.04 8.15
N LEU A 57 -6.37 -5.03 7.35
CA LEU A 57 -7.68 -5.17 6.71
C LEU A 57 -8.29 -6.53 7.05
N VAL A 58 -9.61 -6.56 7.29
CA VAL A 58 -10.37 -7.81 7.42
C VAL A 58 -10.64 -8.37 6.02
N MET A 59 -10.24 -9.61 5.79
CA MET A 59 -10.32 -10.26 4.48
C MET A 59 -11.37 -11.38 4.48
N GLN A 60 -11.89 -11.69 3.28
CA GLN A 60 -12.65 -12.90 3.04
C GLN A 60 -11.69 -14.10 2.84
N LYS A 61 -12.20 -15.33 3.03
CA LYS A 61 -11.41 -16.56 2.87
C LYS A 61 -10.63 -16.58 1.54
N PRO A 62 -9.40 -17.12 1.51
CA PRO A 62 -8.76 -17.89 2.59
C PRO A 62 -8.12 -17.05 3.69
N PHE A 63 -7.91 -15.75 3.45
CA PHE A 63 -7.24 -14.86 4.40
C PHE A 63 -8.23 -14.30 5.41
N ARG A 64 -7.88 -14.29 6.70
CA ARG A 64 -8.69 -13.62 7.74
C ARG A 64 -8.28 -12.15 7.91
N ARG A 65 -7.03 -11.85 7.57
CA ARG A 65 -6.41 -10.54 7.69
C ARG A 65 -5.45 -10.34 6.51
N GLY A 66 -5.36 -9.12 6.02
CA GLY A 66 -4.34 -8.67 5.07
C GLY A 66 -3.84 -7.30 5.50
N PHE A 67 -2.82 -6.79 4.82
CA PHE A 67 -2.17 -5.54 5.16
C PHE A 67 -1.98 -4.71 3.90
N VAL A 68 -2.26 -3.41 4.00
CA VAL A 68 -1.88 -2.43 2.99
C VAL A 68 -0.76 -1.59 3.58
N TRP A 69 0.41 -1.73 2.96
CA TRP A 69 1.58 -0.93 3.24
C TRP A 69 1.48 0.35 2.44
N THR A 70 1.71 1.47 3.10
CA THR A 70 1.77 2.79 2.50
C THR A 70 3.21 3.27 2.58
N PHE A 71 3.76 3.72 1.45
CA PHE A 71 5.05 4.40 1.41
C PHE A 71 4.84 5.81 0.85
N LEU A 72 5.20 6.81 1.65
CA LEU A 72 4.96 8.21 1.38
C LEU A 72 6.31 8.94 1.26
N THR A 73 6.36 9.85 0.30
CA THR A 73 7.44 10.83 0.11
C THR A 73 6.81 12.22 0.06
N ASP A 74 7.57 13.25 -0.26
CA ASP A 74 7.06 14.60 -0.48
C ASP A 74 6.05 14.68 -1.65
N GLU A 75 6.23 13.87 -2.69
CA GLU A 75 5.44 13.95 -3.93
C GLU A 75 4.60 12.70 -4.22
N ILE A 76 4.98 11.55 -3.67
CA ILE A 76 4.46 10.23 -4.10
C ILE A 76 3.92 9.46 -2.90
N ILE A 77 2.72 8.91 -3.08
CA ILE A 77 2.13 7.90 -2.21
C ILE A 77 2.02 6.60 -3.00
N ALA A 78 2.65 5.55 -2.52
CA ALA A 78 2.61 4.22 -3.11
C ALA A 78 2.03 3.21 -2.12
N TYR A 79 1.22 2.28 -2.63
CA TYR A 79 0.59 1.25 -1.82
C TYR A 79 1.04 -0.14 -2.25
N ARG A 80 1.18 -1.04 -1.28
CA ARG A 80 1.43 -2.46 -1.54
C ARG A 80 0.59 -3.34 -0.62
N PHE A 81 -0.20 -4.23 -1.21
CA PHE A 81 -0.93 -5.23 -0.45
C PHE A 81 -0.02 -6.42 -0.12
N ALA A 82 -0.16 -6.96 1.09
CA ALA A 82 0.47 -8.20 1.52
C ALA A 82 -0.53 -9.04 2.35
N PRO A 83 -0.49 -10.38 2.27
CA PRO A 83 -1.36 -11.25 3.05
C PRO A 83 -0.96 -11.34 4.54
N ASP A 84 0.24 -10.89 4.89
CA ASP A 84 0.81 -10.90 6.22
C ASP A 84 1.61 -9.61 6.49
N PRO A 85 1.92 -9.27 7.75
CA PRO A 85 2.64 -8.05 8.08
C PRO A 85 4.17 -8.25 8.11
N SER A 86 4.70 -9.29 7.46
CA SER A 86 6.15 -9.54 7.48
C SER A 86 6.93 -8.34 6.95
N GLY A 87 8.09 -8.12 7.57
CA GLY A 87 9.12 -7.19 7.09
C GLY A 87 9.65 -7.51 5.68
N ASP A 88 9.27 -8.65 5.09
CA ASP A 88 9.56 -8.96 3.67
C ASP A 88 8.96 -7.92 2.72
N THR A 89 7.81 -7.33 3.05
CA THR A 89 7.18 -6.32 2.19
C THR A 89 7.99 -5.01 2.12
N PRO A 90 8.31 -4.33 3.25
CA PRO A 90 9.15 -3.15 3.21
C PRO A 90 10.59 -3.47 2.74
N LEU A 91 11.12 -4.66 3.04
CA LEU A 91 12.41 -5.09 2.48
C LEU A 91 12.38 -5.23 0.95
N ALA A 92 11.32 -5.78 0.37
CA ALA A 92 11.21 -5.90 -1.08
C ALA A 92 11.08 -4.53 -1.77
N VAL A 93 10.55 -3.51 -1.08
CA VAL A 93 10.41 -2.15 -1.63
C VAL A 93 11.69 -1.33 -1.44
N LEU A 94 12.25 -1.31 -0.23
CA LEU A 94 13.32 -0.39 0.19
C LEU A 94 14.67 -1.07 0.45
N GLY A 95 14.76 -2.40 0.39
CA GLY A 95 15.98 -3.14 0.69
C GLY A 95 17.15 -2.73 -0.21
N GLY A 96 18.33 -2.57 0.40
CA GLY A 96 19.55 -2.13 -0.30
C GLY A 96 19.52 -0.66 -0.73
N THR A 97 18.65 0.17 -0.14
CA THR A 97 18.65 1.62 -0.34
C THR A 97 19.17 2.36 0.89
N GLN A 98 19.59 3.60 0.65
CA GLN A 98 20.05 4.56 1.67
C GLN A 98 19.01 5.65 1.90
N GLY A 99 19.20 6.43 2.95
CA GLY A 99 18.34 7.56 3.31
C GLY A 99 17.64 7.35 4.65
N THR A 100 16.66 8.18 4.95
CA THR A 100 15.85 8.09 6.18
C THR A 100 14.56 7.33 5.93
N LEU A 101 14.21 6.44 6.86
CA LEU A 101 12.92 5.76 6.94
C LEU A 101 12.20 6.21 8.21
N VAL A 102 11.11 6.95 8.05
CA VAL A 102 10.26 7.42 9.13
C VAL A 102 9.12 6.42 9.33
N VAL A 103 9.09 5.75 10.47
CA VAL A 103 8.14 4.68 10.78
C VAL A 103 7.67 4.79 12.23
N ASP A 104 6.61 4.08 12.57
CA ASP A 104 6.28 3.79 13.96
C ASP A 104 7.33 2.84 14.59
N ALA A 105 7.17 2.47 15.86
CA ALA A 105 8.09 1.56 16.54
C ALA A 105 7.98 0.09 16.06
N TYR A 106 7.27 -0.19 14.96
CA TYR A 106 7.08 -1.54 14.45
C TYR A 106 8.41 -2.21 14.05
N THR A 107 8.57 -3.46 14.46
CA THR A 107 9.81 -4.23 14.24
C THR A 107 9.95 -4.76 12.82
N GLY A 108 8.87 -4.76 12.03
CA GLY A 108 8.91 -5.19 10.63
C GLY A 108 9.85 -4.37 9.76
N TYR A 109 10.18 -3.14 10.17
CA TYR A 109 11.11 -2.25 9.46
C TYR A 109 12.58 -2.50 9.79
N ASN A 110 12.92 -3.25 10.85
CA ASN A 110 14.31 -3.43 11.27
C ASN A 110 15.20 -3.96 10.13
N ARG A 111 14.66 -4.88 9.33
CA ARG A 111 15.36 -5.47 8.17
C ARG A 111 15.71 -4.47 7.06
N VAL A 112 15.06 -3.31 7.02
CA VAL A 112 15.37 -2.20 6.10
C VAL A 112 16.42 -1.25 6.70
N THR A 113 16.53 -1.22 8.03
CA THR A 113 17.35 -0.27 8.78
C THR A 113 18.62 -0.86 9.38
N ASP A 114 18.80 -2.18 9.30
CA ASP A 114 19.99 -2.87 9.83
C ASP A 114 21.22 -2.67 8.92
N GLY A 115 22.40 -2.55 9.52
CA GLY A 115 23.69 -2.43 8.82
C GLY A 115 23.82 -1.14 8.02
N ASP A 116 24.30 -1.24 6.77
CA ASP A 116 24.33 -0.14 5.79
C ASP A 116 22.95 0.09 5.17
N GLY A 117 21.86 -0.03 5.94
CA GLY A 117 20.49 0.19 5.49
C GLY A 117 20.06 1.65 5.60
N ARG A 118 18.75 1.90 5.50
CA ARG A 118 18.20 3.24 5.75
C ARG A 118 18.30 3.58 7.24
N SER A 119 18.59 4.83 7.56
CA SER A 119 18.54 5.33 8.94
C SER A 119 17.09 5.44 9.43
N ARG A 120 16.77 4.82 10.56
CA ARG A 120 15.43 4.91 11.16
C ARG A 120 15.20 6.26 11.81
N SER A 121 14.02 6.83 11.62
CA SER A 121 13.50 7.97 12.36
C SER A 121 12.08 7.67 12.87
N SER A 122 11.73 8.22 14.02
CA SER A 122 10.42 7.97 14.64
C SER A 122 9.36 8.91 14.06
N CYS A 123 8.19 8.37 13.73
CA CYS A 123 7.05 9.18 13.33
C CYS A 123 6.50 9.98 14.52
N LEU A 124 6.50 11.31 14.44
CA LEU A 124 5.99 12.19 15.51
C LEU A 124 4.48 12.04 15.75
N ALA A 125 3.71 11.62 14.73
CA ALA A 125 2.29 11.36 14.90
C ALA A 125 2.03 10.21 15.91
N HIS A 126 2.92 9.21 15.93
CA HIS A 126 2.83 8.06 16.83
C HIS A 126 3.51 8.29 18.19
N TYR A 127 4.15 9.45 18.42
CA TYR A 127 4.73 9.77 19.73
C TYR A 127 3.65 10.16 20.76
N LEU A 128 2.44 10.50 20.31
CA LEU A 128 1.32 10.94 21.15
C LEU A 128 0.20 9.89 21.30
N GLU A 129 0.37 8.70 20.70
CA GLU A 129 -0.53 7.54 20.86
C GLU A 129 -0.05 6.61 21.97
#